data_AF-A0A7Y6WWK4-F1
#
_entry.id   AF-A0A7Y6WWK4-F1
#
_cell.length_a   1.000
_cell.length_b   1.000
_cell.length_c   1.000
_cell.angle_alpha   90.00
_cell.angle_beta   90.00
_cell.angle_gamma   90.00
#
_symmetry.space_group_name_H-M   'P 1'
#
loop_
_entity.id
_entity.type
_entity.pdbx_description
1 polymer ?
#
loop_
_entity_poly.entity_id
_entity_poly.type
_entity_poly.pdbx_seq_one_letter_code
_entity_poly.pdbx_strand_id
1 'polypeptide(L)'
;MRNPRMSAPHRTSGAWLDPAGTARAGMHSMAERLVFPPIVEGLFVRGLSGRVTPLLKEQLRSEGLNLDRPLLPAYSLESWIRCVSLTAKALHPQEPDEVAWRMLGERMIDGYRDTLMGRALLGVMKLLGPRRMLSKAQHGFRTSNNYTEVRITETGPTEAEVWLNEPGMLRYFKQGVMLAMSRAAGGVAASVEVRAFDEHCVTYRVSWKDSGR
;
A
#
# COMPACT_ATOMS: atom_id res chain seq x y z
N MET A 1 59.14 0.16 8.35
CA MET A 1 57.95 -0.70 8.15
C MET A 1 56.75 0.01 8.75
N ARG A 2 55.72 0.26 7.92
CA ARG A 2 54.73 1.34 8.06
C ARG A 2 53.37 0.73 8.41
N ASN A 3 52.75 1.20 9.49
CA ASN A 3 51.44 0.76 9.96
C ASN A 3 50.33 1.40 9.10
N PRO A 4 49.41 0.66 8.44
CA PRO A 4 48.26 1.25 7.78
C PRO A 4 47.07 1.34 8.75
N ARG A 5 46.55 2.55 8.86
CA ARG A 5 45.40 2.98 9.67
C ARG A 5 44.13 2.17 9.34
N MET A 6 43.42 1.75 10.38
CA MET A 6 42.01 1.33 10.32
C MET A 6 41.14 2.48 9.81
N SER A 7 40.43 2.26 8.70
CA SER A 7 39.44 3.18 8.15
C SER A 7 38.11 3.00 8.89
N ALA A 8 37.61 4.09 9.47
CA ALA A 8 36.28 4.19 10.05
C ALA A 8 35.17 4.17 8.97
N PRO A 9 33.94 3.71 9.28
CA PRO A 9 32.84 3.78 8.34
C PRO A 9 32.41 5.23 8.07
N HIS A 10 32.25 5.53 6.79
CA HIS A 10 31.83 6.81 6.26
C HIS A 10 30.46 7.25 6.80
N ARG A 11 30.45 8.37 7.54
CA ARG A 11 29.27 9.23 7.69
C ARG A 11 29.06 10.03 6.42
N THR A 12 27.92 9.85 5.78
CA THR A 12 27.32 10.80 4.82
C THR A 12 25.86 10.93 5.25
N SER A 13 25.52 11.81 6.19
CA SER A 13 25.24 13.24 5.99
C SER A 13 24.32 13.49 4.79
N GLY A 14 23.02 13.46 5.07
CA GLY A 14 21.93 13.90 4.22
C GLY A 14 20.70 14.17 5.08
N ALA A 15 20.90 14.81 6.23
CA ALA A 15 19.80 15.37 7.00
C ALA A 15 19.24 16.54 6.20
N TRP A 16 18.04 16.37 5.66
CA TRP A 16 17.26 17.49 5.13
C TRP A 16 16.86 18.35 6.33
N LEU A 17 17.63 19.40 6.59
CA LEU A 17 17.30 20.45 7.53
C LEU A 17 16.36 21.45 6.84
N ASP A 18 15.15 21.60 7.38
CA ASP A 18 14.27 22.74 7.08
C ASP A 18 14.93 24.05 7.57
N PRO A 19 14.78 25.18 6.84
CA PRO A 19 15.39 26.47 7.21
C PRO A 19 14.78 27.14 8.46
N ALA A 20 13.97 26.44 9.25
CA ALA A 20 13.31 26.97 10.45
C ALA A 20 13.60 26.22 11.76
N GLY A 21 14.58 25.30 11.79
CA GLY A 21 15.19 24.80 13.04
C GLY A 21 14.25 24.23 14.11
N THR A 22 13.00 23.92 13.76
CA THR A 22 11.99 23.40 14.66
C THR A 22 11.58 22.05 14.11
N ALA A 23 11.99 20.98 14.78
CA ALA A 23 11.34 19.70 14.62
C ALA A 23 9.88 19.89 15.06
N ARG A 24 8.99 20.20 14.10
CA ARG A 24 7.58 19.92 14.28
C ARG A 24 7.47 18.41 14.27
N ALA A 25 7.70 17.79 15.43
CA ALA A 25 6.98 16.57 15.78
C ALA A 25 5.52 16.89 15.49
N GLY A 26 5.01 16.35 14.38
CA GLY A 26 3.67 16.66 13.92
C GLY A 26 2.70 16.25 15.01
N MET A 27 2.22 17.23 15.77
CA MET A 27 0.89 17.21 16.35
C MET A 27 -0.08 17.15 15.17
N HIS A 28 -0.20 15.94 14.60
CA HIS A 28 -1.29 15.62 13.70
C HIS A 28 -2.54 15.76 14.56
N SER A 29 -3.41 16.68 14.17
CA SER A 29 -4.82 16.66 14.55
C SER A 29 -5.30 15.21 14.57
N MET A 30 -5.92 14.78 15.66
CA MET A 30 -6.58 13.47 15.85
C MET A 30 -7.82 13.34 14.95
N ALA A 31 -7.73 13.78 13.69
CA ALA A 31 -8.74 13.51 12.70
C ALA A 31 -8.80 11.98 12.53
N GLU A 32 -10.00 11.43 12.67
CA GLU A 32 -10.22 10.00 12.55
C GLU A 32 -9.70 9.48 11.21
N ARG A 33 -8.86 8.45 11.25
CA ARG A 33 -8.33 7.81 10.04
C ARG A 33 -9.40 6.89 9.46
N LEU A 34 -9.90 7.26 8.29
CA LEU A 34 -11.03 6.63 7.63
C LEU A 34 -10.63 6.02 6.29
N VAL A 35 -11.10 4.79 6.05
CA VAL A 35 -11.02 4.07 4.78
C VAL A 35 -12.37 4.17 4.06
N PHE A 36 -12.35 4.46 2.77
CA PHE A 36 -13.55 4.72 1.99
C PHE A 36 -14.05 3.48 1.22
N PRO A 37 -15.35 3.46 0.83
CA PRO A 37 -16.01 2.31 0.23
C PRO A 37 -15.31 1.70 -0.99
N PRO A 38 -14.66 2.45 -1.90
CA PRO A 38 -14.06 1.84 -3.09
C PRO A 38 -13.01 0.76 -2.78
N ILE A 39 -12.25 0.91 -1.69
CA ILE A 39 -11.26 -0.10 -1.27
C ILE A 39 -11.93 -1.31 -0.63
N VAL A 40 -12.96 -1.06 0.17
CA VAL A 40 -13.74 -2.13 0.82
C VAL A 40 -14.51 -2.93 -0.22
N GLU A 41 -15.16 -2.29 -1.19
CA GLU A 41 -15.82 -2.93 -2.33
C GLU A 41 -14.80 -3.75 -3.14
N GLY A 42 -13.66 -3.14 -3.47
CA GLY A 42 -12.59 -3.76 -4.24
C GLY A 42 -12.12 -5.08 -3.63
N LEU A 43 -11.89 -5.12 -2.31
CA LEU A 43 -11.47 -6.35 -1.65
C LEU A 43 -12.65 -7.30 -1.40
N PHE A 44 -13.65 -6.87 -0.61
CA PHE A 44 -14.62 -7.79 -0.01
C PHE A 44 -15.82 -8.15 -0.89
N VAL A 45 -16.22 -7.25 -1.79
CA VAL A 45 -17.40 -7.46 -2.64
C VAL A 45 -16.99 -8.04 -4.00
N ARG A 46 -15.91 -7.50 -4.58
CA ARG A 46 -15.44 -7.89 -5.92
C ARG A 46 -14.32 -8.92 -5.84
N GLY A 47 -13.21 -8.57 -5.18
CA GLY A 47 -11.99 -9.39 -5.17
C GLY A 47 -12.21 -10.75 -4.51
N LEU A 48 -12.93 -10.78 -3.38
CA LEU A 48 -13.21 -11.99 -2.62
C LEU A 48 -14.59 -12.59 -2.88
N SER A 49 -15.24 -12.21 -3.98
CA SER A 49 -16.52 -12.80 -4.37
C SER A 49 -16.44 -14.32 -4.40
N GLY A 50 -17.38 -14.98 -3.72
CA GLY A 50 -17.43 -16.44 -3.57
C GLY A 50 -16.39 -17.06 -2.62
N ARG A 51 -15.51 -16.27 -2.00
CA ARG A 51 -14.46 -16.75 -1.08
C ARG A 51 -14.72 -16.42 0.39
N VAL A 52 -15.61 -15.47 0.68
CA VAL A 52 -16.00 -15.14 2.05
C VAL A 52 -16.95 -16.21 2.58
N THR A 53 -16.46 -17.08 3.45
CA THR A 53 -17.27 -18.13 4.10
C THR A 53 -18.29 -17.51 5.07
N PRO A 54 -19.37 -18.23 5.45
CA PRO A 54 -20.32 -17.74 6.44
C PRO A 54 -19.66 -17.37 7.78
N LEU A 55 -18.68 -18.17 8.23
CA LEU A 55 -17.92 -17.89 9.45
C LEU A 55 -17.12 -16.59 9.33
N LEU A 56 -16.36 -16.43 8.23
CA LEU A 56 -15.60 -15.20 8.00
C LEU A 56 -16.54 -13.99 7.90
N LYS A 57 -17.70 -14.12 7.25
CA LYS A 57 -18.70 -13.05 7.15
C LYS A 57 -19.21 -12.61 8.53
N GLU A 58 -19.43 -13.55 9.45
CA GLU A 58 -19.81 -13.24 10.84
C GLU A 58 -18.69 -12.48 11.57
N GLN A 59 -17.45 -12.96 11.44
CA GLN A 59 -16.28 -12.31 12.06
C GLN A 59 -16.06 -10.90 11.52
N LEU A 60 -16.22 -10.69 10.20
CA LEU A 60 -16.17 -9.36 9.61
C LEU A 60 -17.28 -8.46 10.15
N ARG A 61 -18.49 -9.00 10.36
CA ARG A 61 -19.61 -8.26 10.94
C ARG A 61 -19.31 -7.81 12.36
N SER A 62 -18.70 -8.65 13.20
CA SER A 62 -18.30 -8.27 14.55
C SER A 62 -17.25 -7.15 14.57
N GLU A 63 -16.46 -7.02 13.50
CA GLU A 63 -15.49 -5.92 13.32
C GLU A 63 -16.09 -4.65 12.69
N GLY A 64 -17.40 -4.64 12.40
CA GLY A 64 -18.10 -3.51 11.82
C GLY A 64 -18.27 -3.55 10.29
N LEU A 65 -17.81 -4.61 9.62
CA LEU A 65 -18.01 -4.81 8.18
C LEU A 65 -19.14 -5.82 7.91
N ASN A 66 -20.36 -5.31 7.72
CA ASN A 66 -21.51 -6.15 7.40
C ASN A 66 -21.73 -6.27 5.88
N LEU A 67 -21.32 -7.39 5.29
CA LEU A 67 -21.46 -7.64 3.84
C LEU A 67 -22.88 -8.00 3.39
N ASP A 68 -23.83 -8.16 4.32
CA ASP A 68 -25.26 -8.37 4.01
C ASP A 68 -26.04 -7.06 3.90
N ARG A 69 -25.36 -5.91 4.03
CA ARG A 69 -25.94 -4.57 3.93
C ARG A 69 -25.12 -3.71 2.96
N PRO A 70 -25.68 -2.61 2.44
CA PRO A 70 -24.88 -1.61 1.74
C PRO A 70 -23.69 -1.17 2.59
N LEU A 71 -22.53 -0.96 1.95
CA LEU A 71 -21.32 -0.51 2.63
C LEU A 71 -21.55 0.85 3.31
N LEU A 72 -20.98 1.03 4.50
CA LEU A 72 -20.96 2.32 5.19
C LEU A 72 -20.17 3.37 4.39
N PRO A 73 -20.45 4.67 4.56
CA PRO A 73 -19.72 5.74 3.87
C PRO A 73 -18.22 5.79 4.19
N ALA A 74 -17.80 5.24 5.33
CA ALA A 74 -16.41 5.10 5.75
C ALA A 74 -16.27 4.04 6.85
N TYR A 75 -15.05 3.54 7.03
CA TYR A 75 -14.66 2.59 8.08
C TYR A 75 -13.42 3.11 8.80
N SER A 76 -13.31 2.90 10.11
CA SER A 76 -12.09 3.26 10.83
C SER A 76 -10.90 2.42 10.34
N LEU A 77 -9.69 2.99 10.36
CA LEU A 77 -8.46 2.26 10.03
C LEU A 77 -8.31 0.99 10.88
N GLU A 78 -8.70 1.05 12.15
CA GLU A 78 -8.61 -0.07 13.07
C GLU A 78 -9.51 -1.24 12.66
N SER A 79 -10.78 -0.95 12.34
CA SER A 79 -11.74 -1.93 11.80
C SER A 79 -11.23 -2.54 10.48
N TRP A 80 -10.69 -1.70 9.60
CA TRP A 80 -10.09 -2.15 8.34
C TRP A 80 -8.92 -3.12 8.57
N ILE A 81 -7.97 -2.79 9.45
CA ILE A 81 -6.83 -3.65 9.78
C ILE A 81 -7.29 -4.99 10.33
N ARG A 82 -8.27 -5.00 11.24
CA ARG A 82 -8.84 -6.25 11.80
C ARG A 82 -9.52 -7.09 10.73
N CYS A 83 -10.32 -6.47 9.87
CA CYS A 83 -10.98 -7.17 8.76
C CYS A 83 -9.97 -7.82 7.79
N VAL A 84 -8.91 -7.09 7.42
CA VAL A 84 -7.84 -7.62 6.55
C VAL A 84 -7.10 -8.77 7.25
N SER A 85 -6.79 -8.63 8.54
CA SER A 85 -6.12 -9.66 9.34
C SER A 85 -6.90 -10.98 9.39
N LEU A 86 -8.19 -10.89 9.77
CA LEU A 86 -9.09 -12.05 9.83
C LEU A 86 -9.18 -12.76 8.48
N THR A 87 -9.29 -11.97 7.41
CA THR A 87 -9.41 -12.47 6.04
C THR A 87 -8.13 -13.14 5.58
N ALA A 88 -6.96 -12.58 5.90
CA ALA A 88 -5.67 -13.13 5.51
C ALA A 88 -5.50 -14.51 6.14
N LYS A 89 -5.77 -14.62 7.44
CA LYS A 89 -5.72 -15.87 8.19
C LYS A 89 -6.75 -16.90 7.69
N ALA A 90 -7.97 -16.46 7.37
CA ALA A 90 -9.03 -17.36 6.92
C ALA A 90 -8.78 -17.93 5.52
N LEU A 91 -8.22 -17.14 4.61
CA LEU A 91 -8.02 -17.54 3.21
C LEU A 91 -6.65 -18.18 2.95
N HIS A 92 -5.65 -17.84 3.76
CA HIS A 92 -4.27 -18.29 3.59
C HIS A 92 -3.68 -18.82 4.92
N PRO A 93 -4.33 -19.80 5.60
CA PRO A 93 -3.92 -20.22 6.94
C PRO A 93 -2.56 -20.92 7.01
N GLN A 94 -2.01 -21.34 5.86
CA GLN A 94 -0.72 -22.03 5.77
C GLN A 94 0.43 -21.10 5.34
N GLU A 95 0.10 -19.86 4.95
CA GLU A 95 1.10 -18.89 4.54
C GLU A 95 1.59 -18.08 5.76
N PRO A 96 2.85 -17.63 5.77
CA PRO A 96 3.29 -16.60 6.70
C PRO A 96 2.41 -15.35 6.56
N ASP A 97 2.14 -14.65 7.67
CA ASP A 97 1.23 -13.49 7.68
C ASP A 97 1.62 -12.44 6.62
N GLU A 98 2.92 -12.16 6.45
CA GLU A 98 3.42 -11.21 5.47
C GLU A 98 2.98 -11.57 4.04
N VAL A 99 3.05 -12.86 3.71
CA VAL A 99 2.66 -13.39 2.40
C VAL A 99 1.15 -13.33 2.24
N ALA A 100 0.39 -13.77 3.26
CA ALA A 100 -1.07 -13.76 3.25
C ALA A 100 -1.63 -12.33 3.04
N TRP A 101 -1.09 -11.34 3.76
CA TRP A 101 -1.49 -9.94 3.62
C TRP A 101 -1.17 -9.39 2.24
N ARG A 102 0.02 -9.71 1.69
CA ARG A 102 0.40 -9.31 0.33
C ARG A 102 -0.53 -9.89 -0.72
N MET A 103 -0.91 -11.17 -0.60
CA MET A 103 -1.86 -11.81 -1.51
C MET A 103 -3.23 -11.11 -1.50
N LEU A 104 -3.72 -10.70 -0.32
CA LEU A 104 -4.94 -9.89 -0.24
C LEU A 104 -4.80 -8.53 -0.92
N GLY A 105 -3.65 -7.88 -0.78
CA GLY A 105 -3.36 -6.61 -1.45
C GLY A 105 -3.43 -6.71 -2.98
N GLU A 106 -2.80 -7.75 -3.54
CA GLU A 106 -2.89 -8.02 -4.98
C GLU A 106 -4.34 -8.32 -5.41
N ARG A 107 -5.05 -9.13 -4.61
CA ARG A 107 -6.45 -9.50 -4.88
C ARG A 107 -7.41 -8.31 -4.79
N MET A 108 -7.14 -7.34 -3.92
CA MET A 108 -7.92 -6.11 -3.84
C MET A 108 -7.88 -5.38 -5.17
N ILE A 109 -6.73 -5.33 -5.84
CA ILE A 109 -6.61 -4.68 -7.16
C ILE A 109 -7.33 -5.46 -8.25
N ASP A 110 -7.43 -6.79 -8.17
CA ASP A 110 -8.30 -7.57 -9.06
C ASP A 110 -9.76 -7.12 -8.94
N GLY A 111 -10.29 -7.02 -7.73
CA GLY A 111 -11.68 -6.60 -7.55
C GLY A 111 -11.90 -5.10 -7.74
N TYR A 112 -10.91 -4.27 -7.41
CA TYR A 112 -10.97 -2.83 -7.60
C TYR A 112 -11.15 -2.47 -9.08
N ARG A 113 -10.51 -3.24 -9.99
CA ARG A 113 -10.73 -3.15 -11.44
C ARG A 113 -12.20 -3.25 -11.85
N ASP A 114 -13.01 -3.96 -11.08
CA ASP A 114 -14.43 -4.16 -11.37
C ASP A 114 -15.35 -3.11 -10.74
N THR A 115 -14.79 -2.16 -9.99
CA THR A 115 -15.51 -0.99 -9.49
C THR A 115 -15.59 0.11 -10.55
N LEU A 116 -16.57 1.01 -10.45
CA LEU A 116 -16.68 2.15 -11.38
C LEU A 116 -15.41 3.03 -11.33
N MET A 117 -14.93 3.34 -10.12
CA MET A 117 -13.74 4.15 -9.90
C MET A 117 -12.47 3.46 -10.42
N GLY A 118 -12.29 2.18 -10.12
CA GLY A 118 -11.10 1.44 -10.54
C GLY A 118 -11.03 1.24 -12.04
N ARG A 119 -12.15 0.99 -12.74
CA ARG A 119 -12.20 0.98 -14.22
C ARG A 119 -11.68 2.29 -14.81
N ALA A 120 -12.17 3.41 -14.30
CA ALA A 120 -11.76 4.73 -14.78
C ALA A 120 -10.26 4.98 -14.53
N LEU A 121 -9.78 4.71 -13.31
CA LEU A 121 -8.38 4.95 -12.94
C LEU A 121 -7.41 4.05 -13.72
N LEU A 122 -7.70 2.75 -13.82
CA LEU A 122 -6.82 1.78 -14.48
C LEU A 122 -6.77 1.92 -16.00
N GLY A 123 -7.87 2.37 -16.62
CA GLY A 123 -7.87 2.75 -18.04
C GLY A 123 -6.85 3.84 -18.34
N VAL A 124 -6.75 4.87 -17.48
CA VAL A 124 -5.78 5.95 -17.63
C VAL A 124 -4.36 5.47 -17.32
N MET A 125 -4.17 4.65 -16.27
CA MET A 125 -2.83 4.22 -15.85
C MET A 125 -2.10 3.38 -16.90
N LYS A 126 -2.81 2.53 -17.66
CA LYS A 126 -2.22 1.73 -18.74
C LYS A 126 -1.59 2.61 -19.85
N LEU A 127 -2.12 3.81 -20.07
CA LEU A 127 -1.61 4.74 -21.10
C LEU A 127 -0.39 5.54 -20.64
N LEU A 128 -0.24 5.74 -19.33
CA LEU A 128 0.81 6.59 -18.75
C LEU A 128 2.14 5.82 -18.55
N GLY A 129 2.07 4.51 -18.33
CA GLY A 129 3.22 3.68 -17.98
C GLY A 129 3.63 3.83 -16.50
N PRO A 130 4.50 2.94 -15.97
CA PRO A 130 4.76 2.82 -14.53
C PRO A 130 5.34 4.09 -13.89
N ARG A 131 6.29 4.75 -14.57
CA ARG A 131 6.93 5.98 -14.06
C ARG A 131 5.92 7.12 -13.88
N ARG A 132 5.12 7.41 -14.90
CA ARG A 132 4.12 8.50 -14.85
C ARG A 132 2.94 8.16 -13.94
N MET A 133 2.67 6.88 -13.70
CA MET A 133 1.70 6.47 -12.68
C MET A 133 2.18 6.87 -11.28
N LEU A 134 3.45 6.62 -10.96
CA LEU A 134 4.00 6.95 -9.64
C LEU A 134 3.83 8.45 -9.33
N SER A 135 4.12 9.35 -10.27
CA SER A 135 3.91 10.79 -10.06
C SER A 135 2.43 11.19 -9.85
N LYS A 136 1.47 10.34 -10.24
CA LYS A 136 0.02 10.53 -10.01
C LYS A 136 -0.52 9.78 -8.81
N ALA A 137 0.26 8.88 -8.20
CA ALA A 137 -0.19 8.02 -7.11
C ALA A 137 -0.69 8.82 -5.89
N GLN A 138 -0.08 9.97 -5.60
CA GLN A 138 -0.51 10.90 -4.54
C GLN A 138 -2.00 11.26 -4.60
N HIS A 139 -2.55 11.45 -5.81
CA HIS A 139 -3.94 11.81 -5.96
C HIS A 139 -4.88 10.60 -5.81
N GLY A 140 -4.41 9.41 -6.22
CA GLY A 140 -5.18 8.17 -6.12
C GLY A 140 -5.45 7.72 -4.69
N PHE A 141 -4.54 7.99 -3.74
CA PHE A 141 -4.76 7.63 -2.34
C PHE A 141 -5.87 8.45 -1.67
N ARG A 142 -6.09 9.70 -2.10
CA ARG A 142 -7.12 10.59 -1.50
C ARG A 142 -8.55 10.09 -1.73
N THR A 143 -8.78 9.30 -2.78
CA THR A 143 -10.09 8.69 -3.04
C THR A 143 -10.29 7.37 -2.30
N SER A 144 -9.21 6.87 -1.68
CA SER A 144 -9.19 5.60 -0.96
C SER A 144 -9.32 5.76 0.56
N ASN A 145 -8.82 6.86 1.10
CA ASN A 145 -8.85 7.22 2.52
C ASN A 145 -8.53 8.71 2.73
N ASN A 146 -8.62 9.17 3.97
CA ASN A 146 -8.32 10.56 4.35
C ASN A 146 -6.94 10.78 5.00
N TYR A 147 -6.10 9.75 5.13
CA TYR A 147 -4.90 9.81 5.98
C TYR A 147 -3.60 9.41 5.30
N THR A 148 -3.63 8.70 4.16
CA THR A 148 -2.39 8.23 3.52
C THR A 148 -1.61 9.40 2.94
N GLU A 149 -0.40 9.56 3.44
CA GLU A 149 0.66 10.35 2.83
C GLU A 149 1.56 9.43 2.02
N VAL A 150 1.97 9.91 0.84
CA VAL A 150 2.93 9.20 0.00
C VAL A 150 3.97 10.17 -0.53
N ARG A 151 5.23 9.76 -0.45
CA ARG A 151 6.38 10.46 -1.03
C ARG A 151 7.09 9.50 -1.97
N ILE A 152 7.42 9.99 -3.15
CA ILE A 152 8.01 9.16 -4.21
C ILE A 152 9.28 9.85 -4.67
N THR A 153 10.36 9.10 -4.67
CA THR A 153 11.67 9.53 -5.17
C THR A 153 12.04 8.60 -6.32
N GLU A 154 12.13 9.13 -7.54
CA GLU A 154 12.63 8.37 -8.68
C GLU A 154 14.14 8.16 -8.52
N THR A 155 14.57 6.89 -8.43
CA THR A 155 15.99 6.54 -8.23
C THR A 155 16.66 6.04 -9.51
N GLY A 156 15.88 5.82 -10.58
CA GLY A 156 16.38 5.41 -11.89
C GLY A 156 15.31 5.47 -12.99
N PRO A 157 15.62 5.01 -14.21
CA PRO A 157 14.65 4.93 -15.31
C PRO A 157 13.51 3.94 -15.02
N THR A 158 13.83 2.83 -14.35
CA THR A 158 12.91 1.72 -14.06
C THR A 158 12.77 1.42 -12.56
N GLU A 159 13.04 2.43 -11.73
CA GLU A 159 13.10 2.28 -10.28
C GLU A 159 12.67 3.56 -9.55
N ALA A 160 11.96 3.39 -8.44
CA ALA A 160 11.63 4.45 -7.52
C ALA A 160 11.57 3.94 -6.07
N GLU A 161 11.81 4.83 -5.12
CA GLU A 161 11.49 4.63 -3.72
C GLU A 161 10.13 5.26 -3.40
N VAL A 162 9.32 4.55 -2.63
CA VAL A 162 7.98 4.98 -2.21
C VAL A 162 7.90 4.91 -0.70
N TRP A 163 7.74 6.04 -0.04
CA TRP A 163 7.48 6.13 1.39
C TRP A 163 5.99 6.31 1.64
N LEU A 164 5.44 5.59 2.62
CA LEU A 164 4.06 5.68 3.09
C LEU A 164 4.02 5.79 4.62
N ASN A 165 3.05 6.54 5.16
CA ASN A 165 2.66 6.50 6.58
C ASN A 165 1.73 5.30 6.88
N GLU A 166 2.17 4.10 6.50
CA GLU A 166 1.42 2.86 6.67
C GLU A 166 1.89 2.10 7.94
N PRO A 167 1.01 1.86 8.92
CA PRO A 167 1.41 1.22 10.17
C PRO A 167 1.40 -0.31 10.09
N GLY A 168 2.28 -0.93 10.88
CA GLY A 168 2.21 -2.36 11.19
C GLY A 168 2.13 -3.27 9.96
N MET A 169 1.33 -4.33 10.03
CA MET A 169 1.21 -5.35 8.98
C MET A 169 0.57 -4.85 7.69
N LEU A 170 -0.12 -3.70 7.72
CA LEU A 170 -0.76 -3.12 6.55
C LEU A 170 0.26 -2.75 5.46
N ARG A 171 1.56 -2.64 5.82
CA ARG A 171 2.67 -2.54 4.87
C ARG A 171 2.71 -3.69 3.85
N TYR A 172 2.45 -4.92 4.25
CA TYR A 172 2.49 -6.07 3.32
C TYR A 172 1.27 -6.09 2.41
N PHE A 173 0.10 -5.70 2.93
CA PHE A 173 -1.07 -5.48 2.07
C PHE A 173 -0.78 -4.39 1.04
N LYS A 174 -0.23 -3.23 1.44
CA LYS A 174 0.16 -2.17 0.51
C LYS A 174 1.25 -2.61 -0.48
N GLN A 175 2.20 -3.44 -0.07
CA GLN A 175 3.18 -4.05 -0.97
C GLN A 175 2.49 -4.79 -2.11
N GLY A 176 1.49 -5.63 -1.80
CA GLY A 176 0.69 -6.34 -2.79
C GLY A 176 -0.12 -5.40 -3.70
N VAL A 177 -0.74 -4.37 -3.11
CA VAL A 177 -1.45 -3.33 -3.87
C VAL A 177 -0.53 -2.66 -4.88
N MET A 178 0.64 -2.18 -4.45
CA MET A 178 1.58 -1.50 -5.33
C MET A 178 2.13 -2.44 -6.40
N LEU A 179 2.40 -3.70 -6.06
CA LEU A 179 2.86 -4.70 -7.02
C LEU A 179 1.84 -4.93 -8.14
N ALA A 180 0.57 -5.16 -7.77
CA ALA A 180 -0.50 -5.35 -8.74
C ALA A 180 -0.75 -4.09 -9.58
N MET A 181 -0.66 -2.90 -8.98
CA MET A 181 -0.80 -1.62 -9.71
C MET A 181 0.34 -1.39 -10.70
N SER A 182 1.60 -1.65 -10.29
CA SER A 182 2.75 -1.55 -11.19
C SER A 182 2.62 -2.50 -12.39
N ARG A 183 2.13 -3.73 -12.18
CA ARG A 183 1.83 -4.67 -13.27
C ARG A 183 0.70 -4.16 -14.16
N ALA A 184 -0.38 -3.64 -13.58
CA ALA A 184 -1.52 -3.11 -14.33
C ALA A 184 -1.15 -1.87 -15.17
N ALA A 185 -0.16 -1.09 -14.74
CA ALA A 185 0.42 0.03 -15.48
C ALA A 185 1.44 -0.40 -16.57
N GLY A 186 1.61 -1.70 -16.82
CA GLY A 186 2.52 -2.24 -17.85
C GLY A 186 3.94 -2.51 -17.36
N GLY A 187 4.20 -2.48 -16.05
CA GLY A 187 5.49 -2.81 -15.47
C GLY A 187 5.83 -4.30 -15.65
N VAL A 188 6.63 -4.61 -16.67
CA VAL A 188 7.13 -5.96 -16.91
C VAL A 188 8.07 -6.35 -15.78
N ALA A 189 7.92 -7.58 -15.25
CA ALA A 189 8.72 -8.07 -14.13
C ALA A 189 8.77 -7.09 -12.94
N ALA A 190 7.66 -6.39 -12.68
CA ALA A 190 7.59 -5.46 -11.56
C ALA A 190 7.81 -6.17 -10.22
N SER A 191 8.54 -5.52 -9.33
CA SER A 191 8.76 -5.95 -7.95
C SER A 191 8.59 -4.78 -6.98
N VAL A 192 8.16 -5.10 -5.76
CA VAL A 192 8.03 -4.15 -4.65
C VAL A 192 8.66 -4.79 -3.43
N GLU A 193 9.72 -4.20 -2.90
CA GLU A 193 10.47 -4.71 -1.75
C GLU A 193 10.40 -3.72 -0.59
N VAL A 194 10.14 -4.20 0.62
CA VAL A 194 10.25 -3.38 1.84
C VAL A 194 11.72 -3.09 2.09
N ARG A 195 12.09 -1.81 2.15
CA ARG A 195 13.47 -1.36 2.38
C ARG A 195 13.72 -0.95 3.83
N ALA A 196 12.77 -0.22 4.40
CA ALA A 196 12.81 0.25 5.78
C ALA A 196 11.38 0.37 6.30
N PHE A 197 11.17 0.17 7.59
CA PHE A 197 9.89 0.41 8.24
C PHE A 197 10.09 0.71 9.73
N ASP A 198 9.10 1.38 10.31
CA ASP A 198 8.93 1.54 11.74
C ASP A 198 7.47 1.24 12.11
N GLU A 199 7.02 1.67 13.29
CA GLU A 199 5.65 1.45 13.74
C GLU A 199 4.59 2.17 12.87
N HIS A 200 4.98 3.26 12.22
CA HIS A 200 4.05 4.19 11.57
C HIS A 200 4.25 4.29 10.06
N CYS A 201 5.44 3.95 9.57
CA CYS A 201 5.83 4.23 8.20
C CYS A 201 6.60 3.07 7.57
N VAL A 202 6.67 3.09 6.24
CA VAL A 202 7.39 2.10 5.43
C VAL A 202 7.90 2.74 4.15
N THR A 203 9.12 2.39 3.77
CA THR A 203 9.71 2.69 2.47
C THR A 203 9.82 1.41 1.67
N TYR A 204 9.36 1.47 0.41
CA TYR A 204 9.50 0.41 -0.57
C TYR A 204 10.47 0.82 -1.68
N ARG A 205 11.20 -0.14 -2.21
CA ARG A 205 11.76 -0.05 -3.56
C ARG A 205 10.77 -0.66 -4.54
N VAL A 206 10.33 0.13 -5.51
CA VAL A 206 9.51 -0.31 -6.64
C VAL A 206 10.40 -0.32 -7.88
N SER A 207 10.45 -1.45 -8.58
CA SER A 207 11.20 -1.58 -9.82
C SER A 207 10.41 -2.34 -10.87
N TRP A 208 10.76 -2.13 -12.14
CA TRP A 208 10.22 -2.86 -13.29
C TRP A 208 11.31 -3.02 -14.35
N LYS A 209 11.00 -3.75 -15.43
CA LYS A 209 11.80 -3.75 -16.66
C LYS A 209 11.13 -2.84 -17.67
N ASP A 210 11.92 -2.11 -18.43
CA ASP A 210 11.41 -1.46 -19.63
C ASP A 210 10.88 -2.53 -20.56
N SER A 211 9.67 -2.33 -21.06
CA SER A 211 9.00 -3.24 -21.98
C SER A 211 9.55 -3.10 -23.39
N GLY A 212 10.89 -3.03 -23.53
CA GLY A 212 11.67 -2.70 -24.73
C GLY A 212 10.89 -2.82 -26.04
N ARG A 213 10.75 -1.71 -26.74
CA ARG A 213 10.69 -1.76 -28.20
C ARG A 213 12.08 -2.11 -28.71
#